data_AF-A0A7P0TAI8-F1
#
_entry.id   AF-A0A7P0TAI8-F1
#
_cell.length_a   1.000
_cell.length_b   1.000
_cell.length_c   1.000
_cell.angle_alpha   90.00
_cell.angle_beta   90.00
_cell.angle_gamma   90.00
#
_symmetry.space_group_name_H-M   'P 1'
#
loop_
_entity.id
_entity.type
_entity.pdbx_description
1 polymer ?
#
loop_
_entity_poly.entity_id
_entity_poly.type
_entity_poly.pdbx_seq_one_letter_code
_entity_poly.pdbx_strand_id
1 'polypeptide(L)'
;MNPAAEAEFNILLATDSYKVTHYKQYPPNTSKVYSYFECREKKTENSKLRKVKYEETVFYGLQYILNKYLKGKVVTKEKIQEAKDVYKEHFQDDVFNEKGWNYILEKYDGHLPIEIKAVPEGFVIPRGNVLFTVENTDPECYWLTNWIEI
;
A
#
# COMPACT_ATOMS: atom_id res chain seq x y z
N MET A 1 -33.93 -12.51 -2.24
CA MET A 1 -32.74 -13.34 -2.49
C MET A 1 -31.65 -12.79 -1.60
N ASN A 2 -31.16 -13.60 -0.67
CA ASN A 2 -30.16 -13.20 0.30
C ASN A 2 -28.79 -13.29 -0.40
N PRO A 3 -28.12 -12.18 -0.77
CA PRO A 3 -26.74 -12.31 -1.20
C PRO A 3 -26.01 -12.81 0.04
N ALA A 4 -25.44 -14.01 -0.02
CA ALA A 4 -24.41 -14.39 0.94
C ALA A 4 -23.43 -13.22 0.95
N ALA A 5 -23.29 -12.56 2.11
CA ALA A 5 -22.48 -11.36 2.23
C ALA A 5 -21.10 -11.68 1.66
N GLU A 6 -20.79 -11.15 0.48
CA GLU A 6 -19.42 -11.06 0.02
C GLU A 6 -18.69 -10.36 1.17
N ALA A 7 -17.70 -11.04 1.77
CA ALA A 7 -16.90 -10.44 2.80
C ALA A 7 -16.31 -9.15 2.20
N GLU A 8 -16.80 -8.01 2.68
CA GLU A 8 -16.44 -6.72 2.10
C GLU A 8 -14.95 -6.50 2.34
N PHE A 9 -14.21 -6.15 1.28
CA PHE A 9 -12.76 -5.96 1.39
C PHE A 9 -12.41 -4.91 2.45
N ASN A 10 -11.54 -5.29 3.39
CA ASN A 10 -11.03 -4.42 4.43
C ASN A 10 -9.54 -4.13 4.19
N ILE A 11 -9.22 -2.91 3.73
CA ILE A 11 -7.85 -2.48 3.46
C ILE A 11 -6.96 -2.49 4.71
N LEU A 12 -7.56 -2.37 5.89
CA LEU A 12 -6.84 -2.42 7.18
C LEU A 12 -6.39 -3.83 7.53
N LEU A 13 -6.87 -4.87 6.82
CA LEU A 13 -6.43 -6.26 6.94
C LEU A 13 -5.61 -6.72 5.73
N ALA A 14 -5.49 -5.89 4.69
CA ALA A 14 -4.82 -6.20 3.43
C ALA A 14 -3.40 -5.63 3.39
N THR A 15 -2.60 -5.98 4.39
CA THR A 15 -1.19 -5.61 4.50
C THR A 15 -0.41 -6.76 5.13
N ASP A 16 0.91 -6.80 4.92
CA ASP A 16 1.76 -7.66 5.73
C ASP A 16 1.68 -7.27 7.21
N SER A 17 1.60 -8.26 8.10
CA SER A 17 1.46 -8.04 9.55
C SER A 17 2.51 -7.10 10.14
N TYR A 18 3.78 -7.20 9.72
CA TYR A 18 4.84 -6.35 10.29
C TYR A 18 4.60 -4.85 10.04
N LYS A 19 3.92 -4.48 8.95
CA LYS A 19 3.56 -3.09 8.62
C LYS A 19 2.59 -2.45 9.62
N VAL A 20 1.80 -3.26 10.33
CA VAL A 20 0.90 -2.81 11.41
C VAL A 20 1.66 -2.02 12.48
N THR A 21 2.94 -2.36 12.70
CA THR A 21 3.79 -1.75 13.72
C THR A 21 4.73 -0.66 13.19
N HIS A 22 4.81 -0.46 11.86
CA HIS A 22 5.79 0.45 11.25
C HIS A 22 5.64 1.91 11.67
N TYR A 23 4.42 2.37 11.97
CA TYR A 23 4.20 3.75 12.43
C TYR A 23 5.02 4.10 13.68
N LYS A 24 5.36 3.11 14.52
CA LYS A 24 6.23 3.23 15.71
C LYS A 24 7.73 3.21 15.39
N GLN A 25 8.11 2.84 14.17
CA GLN A 25 9.50 2.55 13.78
C GLN A 25 10.12 3.66 12.91
N TYR A 26 9.30 4.47 12.25
CA TYR A 26 9.81 5.63 11.51
C TYR A 26 10.51 6.62 12.46
N PRO A 27 11.53 7.36 11.99
CA PRO A 27 12.16 8.41 12.79
C PRO A 27 11.14 9.40 13.35
N PRO A 28 11.30 9.87 14.60
CA PRO A 28 10.45 10.91 15.15
C PRO A 28 10.41 12.15 14.24
N ASN A 29 9.25 12.80 14.14
CA ASN A 29 9.00 13.95 13.26
C ASN A 29 9.05 13.66 11.75
N THR A 30 8.98 12.39 11.34
CA THR A 30 8.78 12.04 9.92
C THR A 30 7.42 12.56 9.46
N SER A 31 7.42 13.50 8.51
CA SER A 31 6.20 14.06 7.91
C SER A 31 5.94 13.55 6.49
N LYS A 32 6.94 12.93 5.86
CA LYS A 32 6.81 12.43 4.49
C LYS A 32 7.58 11.13 4.28
N VAL A 33 6.90 10.16 3.67
CA VAL A 33 7.46 8.94 3.13
C VAL A 33 7.08 8.87 1.66
N TYR A 34 8.09 8.69 0.81
CA TYR A 34 7.95 8.59 -0.64
C TYR A 34 8.57 7.27 -1.10
N SER A 35 7.81 6.48 -1.83
CA SER A 35 8.22 5.15 -2.31
C SER A 35 8.00 5.04 -3.82
N TYR A 36 8.74 4.14 -4.47
CA TYR A 36 8.64 3.88 -5.90
C TYR A 36 8.65 2.39 -6.22
N PHE A 37 8.02 2.02 -7.33
CA PHE A 37 8.02 0.66 -7.86
C PHE A 37 8.86 0.59 -9.14
N GLU A 38 9.65 -0.47 -9.26
CA GLU A 38 10.42 -0.79 -10.46
C GLU A 38 10.47 -2.29 -10.71
N CYS A 39 10.64 -2.67 -11.98
CA CYS A 39 11.13 -3.99 -12.35
C CYS A 39 12.66 -3.96 -12.36
N ARG A 40 13.29 -4.12 -11.18
CA ARG A 40 14.72 -3.86 -10.95
C ARG A 40 15.69 -4.60 -11.86
N GLU A 41 16.60 -3.90 -12.52
CA GLU A 41 17.64 -4.52 -13.34
C GLU A 41 18.44 -5.60 -12.58
N LYS A 42 18.76 -6.72 -13.25
CA LYS A 42 19.61 -7.76 -12.67
C LYS A 42 21.01 -7.63 -13.24
N LYS A 43 21.99 -7.31 -12.40
CA LYS A 43 23.41 -7.35 -12.79
C LYS A 43 23.78 -8.77 -13.21
N THR A 44 24.09 -8.96 -14.49
CA THR A 44 24.76 -10.19 -14.94
C THR A 44 26.22 -10.08 -14.54
N GLU A 45 26.66 -10.87 -13.56
CA GLU A 45 28.10 -11.10 -13.39
C GLU A 45 28.65 -11.63 -14.72
N ASN A 46 29.79 -11.10 -15.17
CA ASN A 46 30.47 -11.52 -16.41
C ASN A 46 30.78 -13.04 -16.46
N SER A 47 30.55 -13.79 -15.37
CA SER A 47 30.80 -15.23 -15.25
C SER A 47 29.54 -16.13 -15.38
N LYS A 48 28.32 -15.57 -15.47
CA LYS A 48 27.09 -16.38 -15.58
C LYS A 48 26.36 -16.10 -16.89
N LEU A 49 26.38 -17.07 -17.80
CA LEU A 49 25.66 -17.13 -19.09
C LEU A 49 24.11 -17.00 -19.00
N ARG A 50 23.52 -16.66 -17.85
CA ARG A 50 22.08 -16.42 -17.75
C ARG A 50 21.78 -14.95 -18.06
N LYS A 51 21.70 -14.66 -19.36
CA LYS A 51 21.11 -13.44 -19.90
C LYS A 51 19.74 -13.20 -19.25
N VAL A 52 19.46 -11.98 -18.82
CA VAL A 52 18.12 -11.60 -18.34
C VAL A 52 17.17 -11.78 -19.52
N LYS A 53 16.15 -12.64 -19.38
CA LYS A 53 15.25 -13.00 -20.50
C LYS A 53 14.30 -11.87 -20.91
N TYR A 54 14.03 -10.93 -20.00
CA TYR A 54 13.09 -9.84 -20.21
C TYR A 54 13.81 -8.53 -19.88
N GLU A 55 14.22 -7.80 -20.91
CA GLU A 55 14.93 -6.52 -20.78
C GLU A 55 13.96 -5.34 -20.54
N GLU A 56 12.70 -5.54 -20.90
CA GLU A 56 11.60 -4.57 -20.79
C GLU A 56 10.35 -5.22 -20.19
N THR A 57 9.45 -4.37 -19.69
CA THR A 57 8.18 -4.78 -19.07
C THR A 57 7.06 -3.87 -19.52
N VAL A 58 5.89 -4.45 -19.82
CA VAL A 58 4.66 -3.68 -20.04
C VAL A 58 4.09 -3.29 -18.68
N PHE A 59 3.85 -2.00 -18.44
CA PHE A 59 3.15 -1.54 -17.25
C PHE A 59 1.63 -1.63 -17.43
N TYR A 60 0.95 -2.45 -16.61
CA TYR A 60 -0.50 -2.64 -16.68
C TYR A 60 -1.06 -3.15 -15.34
N GLY A 61 -2.28 -2.76 -14.99
CA GLY A 61 -3.03 -3.31 -13.86
C GLY A 61 -3.15 -2.40 -12.62
N LEU A 62 -2.42 -1.29 -12.56
CA LEU A 62 -2.52 -0.33 -11.46
C LEU A 62 -3.94 0.24 -11.35
N GLN A 63 -4.58 0.59 -12.47
CA GLN A 63 -5.92 1.15 -12.52
C GLN A 63 -6.97 0.21 -11.91
N TYR A 64 -6.81 -1.10 -12.06
CA TYR A 64 -7.68 -2.07 -11.39
C TYR A 64 -7.52 -1.98 -9.86
N ILE A 65 -6.27 -1.95 -9.37
CA ILE A 65 -5.98 -1.83 -7.94
C ILE A 65 -6.55 -0.52 -7.36
N LEU A 66 -6.29 0.60 -8.05
CA LEU A 66 -6.81 1.92 -7.66
C LEU A 66 -8.34 1.90 -7.55
N ASN A 67 -9.03 1.39 -8.57
CA ASN A 67 -10.49 1.42 -8.61
C ASN A 67 -11.16 0.42 -7.68
N LYS A 68 -10.55 -0.74 -7.45
CA LYS A 68 -11.19 -1.78 -6.66
C LYS A 68 -10.92 -1.65 -5.17
N TYR A 69 -9.72 -1.19 -4.80
CA TYR A 69 -9.23 -1.32 -3.42
C TYR A 69 -8.88 0.00 -2.74
N LEU A 70 -8.49 1.05 -3.49
CA LEU A 70 -7.93 2.27 -2.90
C LEU A 70 -8.84 3.50 -3.02
N LYS A 71 -9.66 3.59 -4.08
CA LYS A 71 -10.50 4.78 -4.29
C LYS A 71 -11.72 4.82 -3.37
N GLY A 72 -12.17 6.03 -3.07
CA GLY A 72 -13.40 6.27 -2.32
C GLY A 72 -13.22 6.09 -0.81
N LYS A 73 -14.35 5.89 -0.13
CA LYS A 73 -14.40 5.63 1.30
C LYS A 73 -14.05 4.18 1.61
N VAL A 74 -12.78 3.93 1.89
CA VAL A 74 -12.24 2.58 2.15
C VAL A 74 -12.08 2.28 3.64
N VAL A 75 -12.12 3.32 4.48
CA VAL A 75 -12.08 3.22 5.95
C VAL A 75 -13.47 3.48 6.53
N THR A 76 -13.92 2.62 7.44
CA THR A 76 -15.15 2.80 8.23
C THR A 76 -14.90 2.42 9.69
N LYS A 77 -15.81 2.79 10.60
CA LYS A 77 -15.68 2.42 12.02
C LYS A 77 -15.67 0.91 12.23
N GLU A 78 -16.50 0.21 11.46
CA GLU A 78 -16.65 -1.24 11.49
C GLU A 78 -15.35 -1.92 11.05
N LYS A 79 -14.73 -1.43 9.96
CA LYS A 79 -13.44 -1.94 9.46
C LYS A 79 -12.30 -1.69 10.44
N ILE A 80 -12.29 -0.55 11.13
CA ILE A 80 -11.31 -0.24 12.18
C ILE A 80 -11.48 -1.18 13.38
N GLN A 81 -12.71 -1.39 13.83
CA GLN A 81 -12.99 -2.26 14.96
C GLN A 81 -12.62 -3.72 14.64
N GLU A 82 -13.02 -4.21 13.47
CA GLU A 82 -12.64 -5.54 12.99
C GLU A 82 -11.12 -5.71 12.93
N ALA A 83 -10.40 -4.75 12.33
CA ALA A 83 -8.95 -4.81 12.22
C ALA A 83 -8.27 -4.82 13.59
N LYS A 84 -8.76 -4.00 14.54
CA LYS A 84 -8.27 -3.98 15.92
C LYS A 84 -8.45 -5.34 16.59
N ASP A 85 -9.62 -5.94 16.48
CA ASP A 85 -9.92 -7.23 17.11
C ASP A 85 -9.06 -8.36 16.50
N VAL A 86 -8.93 -8.39 15.17
CA VAL A 86 -8.07 -9.36 14.47
C VAL A 86 -6.61 -9.19 14.88
N TYR A 87 -6.09 -7.97 14.90
CA TYR A 87 -4.68 -7.74 15.21
C TYR A 87 -4.35 -7.97 16.69
N LYS A 88 -5.28 -7.68 17.60
CA LYS A 88 -5.12 -7.99 19.01
C LYS A 88 -4.90 -9.50 19.22
N GLU A 89 -5.69 -10.33 18.55
CA GLU A 89 -5.50 -11.78 18.61
C GLU A 89 -4.27 -12.25 17.83
N HIS A 90 -3.98 -11.66 16.66
CA HIS A 90 -2.85 -12.05 15.83
C HIS A 90 -1.50 -11.79 16.51
N PHE A 91 -1.36 -10.65 17.19
CA PHE A 91 -0.11 -10.25 17.86
C PHE A 91 -0.08 -10.58 19.34
N GLN A 92 -1.24 -10.89 19.95
CA GLN A 92 -1.38 -10.98 21.41
C GLN A 92 -0.93 -9.69 22.12
N ASP A 93 -1.06 -8.54 21.43
CA ASP A 93 -0.66 -7.21 21.88
C ASP A 93 -1.47 -6.12 21.14
N ASP A 94 -1.61 -4.94 21.75
CA ASP A 94 -2.36 -3.80 21.22
C ASP A 94 -1.44 -2.87 20.39
N VAL A 95 -0.97 -3.39 19.25
CA VAL A 95 0.00 -2.70 18.40
C VAL A 95 -0.63 -1.88 17.27
N PHE A 96 -1.88 -2.15 16.92
CA PHE A 96 -2.58 -1.55 15.78
C PHE A 96 -2.74 -0.03 15.91
N ASN A 97 -2.51 0.70 14.81
CA ASN A 97 -2.62 2.16 14.79
C ASN A 97 -4.07 2.65 14.67
N GLU A 98 -4.91 2.29 15.63
CA GLU A 98 -6.32 2.69 15.66
C GLU A 98 -6.50 4.22 15.57
N LYS A 99 -5.61 4.99 16.22
CA LYS A 99 -5.65 6.46 16.18
C LYS A 99 -5.41 7.00 14.77
N GLY A 100 -4.39 6.51 14.07
CA GLY A 100 -4.09 6.93 12.70
C GLY A 100 -5.22 6.60 11.72
N TRP A 101 -5.85 5.44 11.88
CA TRP A 101 -7.00 5.06 11.05
C TRP A 101 -8.26 5.89 11.36
N ASN A 102 -8.55 6.18 12.62
CA ASN A 102 -9.65 7.08 12.99
C ASN A 102 -9.42 8.50 12.46
N TYR A 103 -8.18 9.00 12.48
CA TYR A 103 -7.85 10.30 11.89
C TYR A 103 -8.21 10.36 10.39
N ILE A 104 -7.87 9.33 9.62
CA ILE A 104 -8.24 9.26 8.19
C ILE A 104 -9.76 9.24 8.02
N LEU A 105 -10.47 8.47 8.85
CA LEU A 105 -11.92 8.40 8.83
C LEU A 105 -12.56 9.78 9.10
N GLU A 106 -12.12 10.47 10.14
CA GLU A 106 -12.71 11.74 10.58
C GLU A 106 -12.34 12.90 9.66
N LYS A 107 -11.08 12.99 9.22
CA LYS A 107 -10.58 14.12 8.43
C LYS A 107 -10.90 14.02 6.94
N TYR A 108 -10.88 12.81 6.39
CA TYR A 108 -11.00 12.55 4.95
C TYR A 108 -12.23 11.71 4.57
N ASP A 109 -13.20 11.56 5.48
CA ASP A 109 -14.35 10.67 5.31
C ASP A 109 -13.92 9.25 4.86
N GLY A 110 -12.80 8.77 5.40
CA GLY A 110 -12.23 7.45 5.10
C GLY A 110 -11.59 7.30 3.72
N HIS A 111 -11.30 8.41 3.01
CA HIS A 111 -10.49 8.43 1.80
C HIS A 111 -9.01 8.48 2.16
N LEU A 112 -8.16 7.73 1.45
CA LEU A 112 -6.73 7.68 1.73
C LEU A 112 -6.03 8.97 1.28
N PRO A 113 -5.31 9.70 2.16
CA PRO A 113 -4.53 10.88 1.79
C PRO A 113 -3.17 10.48 1.18
N ILE A 114 -3.23 9.94 -0.03
CA ILE A 114 -2.08 9.50 -0.83
C ILE A 114 -2.16 10.05 -2.26
N GLU A 115 -1.00 10.30 -2.85
CA GLU A 115 -0.83 10.61 -4.26
C GLU A 115 -0.02 9.49 -4.91
N ILE A 116 -0.52 9.01 -6.06
CA ILE A 116 0.16 8.00 -6.87
C ILE A 116 0.39 8.59 -8.26
N LYS A 117 1.66 8.66 -8.68
CA LYS A 117 2.06 9.10 -10.02
C LYS A 117 2.60 7.89 -10.77
N ALA A 118 2.13 7.65 -11.99
CA ALA A 118 2.50 6.47 -12.75
C ALA A 118 2.74 6.78 -14.23
N VAL A 119 3.56 5.95 -14.88
CA VAL A 119 3.60 5.91 -16.35
C VAL A 119 2.24 5.42 -16.89
N PRO A 120 1.84 5.81 -18.11
CA PRO A 120 0.58 5.34 -18.67
C PRO A 120 0.57 3.82 -18.84
N GLU A 121 -0.56 3.17 -18.52
CA GLU A 121 -0.70 1.74 -18.76
C GLU A 121 -0.60 1.40 -20.27
N GLY A 122 -0.02 0.24 -20.56
CA GLY A 122 0.31 -0.21 -21.91
C GLY A 122 1.71 0.22 -22.38
N PHE A 123 2.41 1.09 -21.65
CA PHE A 123 3.78 1.46 -22.01
C PHE A 123 4.75 0.30 -21.77
N VAL A 124 5.68 0.13 -22.72
CA VAL A 124 6.81 -0.80 -22.63
C VAL A 124 8.01 -0.04 -22.09
N ILE A 125 8.47 -0.42 -20.91
CA ILE A 125 9.50 0.31 -20.16
C ILE A 125 10.71 -0.62 -19.91
N PRO A 126 11.95 -0.18 -20.16
CA PRO A 126 13.14 -0.94 -19.79
C PRO A 126 13.21 -1.18 -18.28
N ARG A 127 13.73 -2.34 -17.87
CA ARG A 127 13.96 -2.65 -16.45
C ARG A 127 14.89 -1.63 -15.78
N GLY A 128 14.73 -1.44 -14.47
CA GLY A 128 15.49 -0.44 -13.71
C GLY A 128 14.95 0.99 -13.80
N ASN A 129 13.76 1.19 -14.38
CA ASN A 129 13.05 2.47 -14.37
C ASN A 129 11.89 2.45 -13.39
N VAL A 130 11.58 3.63 -12.84
CA VAL A 130 10.38 3.85 -12.04
C VAL A 130 9.14 3.71 -12.91
N LEU A 131 8.18 2.90 -12.44
CA LEU A 131 6.88 2.73 -13.11
C LEU A 131 5.79 3.55 -12.42
N PHE A 132 5.82 3.60 -11.09
CA PHE A 132 4.98 4.51 -10.31
C PHE A 132 5.61 4.86 -8.97
N THR A 133 5.09 5.91 -8.35
CA THR A 133 5.53 6.44 -7.06
C THR A 133 4.32 6.65 -6.17
N VAL A 134 4.51 6.56 -4.86
CA VAL A 134 3.47 6.71 -3.84
C VAL A 134 3.95 7.64 -2.74
N GLU A 135 3.11 8.59 -2.34
CA GLU A 135 3.37 9.51 -1.23
C GLU A 135 2.07 9.90 -0.50
N ASN A 136 2.00 9.72 0.82
CA ASN A 136 2.05 10.87 1.71
C ASN A 136 1.46 12.25 1.33
N THR A 137 0.14 12.52 1.33
CA THR A 137 -0.35 13.92 1.15
C THR A 137 -0.66 14.66 2.44
N ASP A 138 -0.73 13.96 3.58
CA ASP A 138 -0.90 14.56 4.91
C ASP A 138 0.22 14.09 5.85
N PRO A 139 0.87 15.01 6.62
CA PRO A 139 1.95 14.65 7.53
C PRO A 139 1.61 13.60 8.58
N GLU A 140 0.37 13.53 9.08
CA GLU A 140 -0.07 12.54 10.08
C GLU A 140 -0.22 11.13 9.49
N CYS A 141 -0.17 11.01 8.16
CA CYS A 141 -0.31 9.78 7.41
C CYS A 141 1.01 9.27 6.82
N TYR A 142 2.17 9.67 7.38
CA TYR A 142 3.49 9.22 6.92
C TYR A 142 3.64 7.69 6.84
N TRP A 143 2.99 6.96 7.75
CA TRP A 143 3.02 5.50 7.83
C TRP A 143 2.20 4.82 6.73
N LEU A 144 1.27 5.54 6.09
CA LEU A 144 0.33 4.98 5.11
C LEU A 144 1.00 4.65 3.78
N THR A 145 2.03 5.40 3.37
CA THR A 145 2.72 5.19 2.08
C THR A 145 3.17 3.73 1.90
N ASN A 146 3.78 3.13 2.92
CA ASN A 146 4.25 1.75 2.86
C ASN A 146 3.25 0.74 3.43
N TRP A 147 2.11 1.18 3.99
CA TRP A 147 1.02 0.27 4.32
C TRP A 147 0.47 -0.39 3.06
N ILE A 148 0.28 0.40 1.99
CA ILE A 148 -0.28 -0.03 0.71
C ILE A 148 0.76 -0.55 -0.29
N GLU A 149 1.88 -1.09 0.20
CA GLU A 149 2.93 -1.67 -0.65
C GLU A 149 2.54 -3.04 -1.25
N ILE A 150 1.54 -3.71 -0.64
CA ILE A 150 1.11 -5.09 -0.94
C ILE A 150 0.23 -5.19 -2.19
#